data_AF-A0A0T9R238-F1
#
_entry.id   AF-A0A0T9R238-F1
#
_cell.length_a   1.000
_cell.length_b   1.000
_cell.length_c   1.000
_cell.angle_alpha   90.00
_cell.angle_beta   90.00
_cell.angle_gamma   90.00
#
_symmetry.space_group_name_H-M   'P 1'
#
loop_
_entity.id
_entity.type
_entity.pdbx_description
1 polymer ?
#
loop_
_entity_poly.entity_id
_entity_poly.type
_entity_poly.pdbx_seq_one_letter_code
_entity_poly.pdbx_strand_id
1 'polypeptide(L)'
;MQPERLRASYVKLIELYTEVAMDSKWKEERAGFIAGEIGGAVIDLILAGMVINRNNIMELLDAKRRIVGNAVHKGFLRDAAIAVRKGM
;
A
#
# COMPACT_ATOMS: atom_id res chain seq x y z
N MET A 1 -15.43 -12.56 42.62
CA MET A 1 -15.17 -12.14 41.23
C MET A 1 -16.07 -12.98 40.32
N GLN A 2 -16.93 -12.38 39.50
CA GLN A 2 -17.87 -13.14 38.65
C GLN A 2 -17.11 -13.69 37.42
N PRO A 3 -17.02 -15.02 37.23
CA PRO A 3 -16.23 -15.66 36.15
C PRO A 3 -16.59 -15.16 34.74
N GLU A 4 -17.85 -14.78 34.54
CA GLU A 4 -18.36 -14.28 33.25
C GLU A 4 -17.78 -12.90 32.88
N ARG A 5 -17.54 -12.03 33.86
CA ARG A 5 -16.92 -10.71 33.63
C ARG A 5 -15.46 -10.85 33.20
N LEU A 6 -14.75 -11.81 33.80
CA LEU A 6 -13.39 -12.16 33.39
C LEU A 6 -13.37 -12.68 31.96
N ARG A 7 -14.26 -13.62 31.61
CA ARG A 7 -14.37 -14.15 30.25
C ARG A 7 -14.66 -13.06 29.22
N ALA A 8 -15.61 -12.16 29.51
CA ALA A 8 -15.91 -11.02 28.64
C ALA A 8 -14.71 -10.07 28.48
N SER A 9 -13.95 -9.84 29.56
CA SER A 9 -12.72 -9.03 29.51
C SER A 9 -11.65 -9.67 28.63
N TYR A 10 -11.46 -10.99 28.71
CA TYR A 10 -10.49 -11.71 27.88
C TYR A 10 -10.88 -11.70 26.40
N VAL A 11 -12.16 -11.92 26.08
CA VAL A 11 -12.64 -11.87 24.68
C VAL A 11 -12.39 -10.49 24.07
N LYS A 12 -12.72 -9.43 24.80
CA LYS A 12 -12.50 -8.05 24.33
C LYS A 12 -11.02 -7.72 24.11
N LEU A 13 -10.13 -8.26 24.95
CA LEU A 13 -8.68 -8.11 24.78
C LEU A 13 -8.19 -8.79 23.49
N ILE A 14 -8.70 -9.99 23.20
CA ILE A 14 -8.34 -10.75 21.99
C ILE A 14 -8.85 -10.04 20.73
N GLU A 15 -10.09 -9.54 20.74
CA GLU A 15 -10.66 -8.76 19.62
C GLU A 15 -9.80 -7.53 19.33
N LEU A 16 -9.48 -6.73 20.37
CA LEU A 16 -8.63 -5.55 20.22
C LEU A 16 -7.24 -5.89 19.67
N TYR A 17 -6.61 -6.95 20.19
CA TYR A 17 -5.29 -7.38 19.71
C TYR A 17 -5.36 -7.83 18.25
N THR A 18 -6.43 -8.53 17.86
CA THR A 18 -6.62 -9.00 16.48
C THR A 18 -6.83 -7.83 15.52
N GLU A 19 -7.65 -6.84 15.91
CA GLU A 19 -7.86 -5.62 15.11
C GLU A 19 -6.55 -4.85 14.91
N VAL A 20 -5.77 -4.64 15.98
CA VAL A 20 -4.49 -3.93 15.92
C VAL A 20 -3.48 -4.68 15.05
N ALA A 21 -3.37 -6.00 15.22
CA ALA A 21 -2.44 -6.83 14.44
C ALA A 21 -2.82 -6.90 12.95
N MET A 22 -4.13 -6.90 12.63
CA MET A 22 -4.59 -6.85 11.24
C MET A 22 -4.35 -5.47 10.61
N ASP A 23 -4.56 -4.38 11.35
CA ASP A 23 -4.26 -3.02 10.86
C ASP A 23 -2.76 -2.83 10.58
N SER A 24 -1.88 -3.30 11.48
CA SER A 24 -0.43 -3.21 11.26
C SER A 24 0.01 -4.03 10.05
N LYS A 25 -0.48 -5.27 9.93
CA LYS A 25 -0.19 -6.13 8.79
C LYS A 25 -0.67 -5.51 7.48
N TRP A 26 -1.88 -4.96 7.46
CA TRP A 26 -2.42 -4.31 6.27
C TRP A 26 -1.60 -3.08 5.84
N LYS A 27 -1.13 -2.28 6.80
CA LYS A 27 -0.25 -1.13 6.52
C LYS A 27 1.06 -1.56 5.86
N GLU A 28 1.68 -2.63 6.35
CA GLU A 28 2.91 -3.19 5.77
C GLU A 28 2.68 -3.74 4.36
N GLU A 29 1.64 -4.55 4.16
CA GLU A 29 1.28 -5.08 2.84
C GLU A 29 1.02 -3.95 1.84
N ARG A 30 0.28 -2.92 2.26
CA ARG A 30 0.04 -1.72 1.44
C ARG A 30 1.32 -0.98 1.08
N ALA A 31 2.26 -0.83 2.02
CA ALA A 31 3.56 -0.23 1.73
C ALA A 31 4.36 -1.07 0.71
N GLY A 32 4.31 -2.40 0.83
CA GLY A 32 4.90 -3.32 -0.14
C GLY A 32 4.32 -3.16 -1.54
N PHE A 33 2.99 -3.05 -1.68
CA PHE A 33 2.35 -2.79 -2.97
C PHE A 33 2.78 -1.44 -3.57
N ILE A 34 2.79 -0.38 -2.77
CA ILE A 34 3.23 0.95 -3.22
C ILE A 34 4.69 0.91 -3.71
N ALA A 35 5.59 0.31 -2.94
CA ALA A 35 6.98 0.16 -3.31
C ALA A 35 7.15 -0.68 -4.58
N GLY A 36 6.36 -1.75 -4.72
CA GLY A 36 6.34 -2.61 -5.91
C GLY A 36 5.94 -1.85 -7.18
N GLU A 37 4.91 -1.00 -7.11
CA GLU A 37 4.50 -0.18 -8.27
C GLU A 37 5.57 0.84 -8.67
N ILE A 38 6.22 1.49 -7.69
CA ILE A 38 7.34 2.41 -7.95
C ILE A 38 8.52 1.67 -8.58
N GLY A 39 8.91 0.53 -8.00
CA GLY A 39 10.01 -0.30 -8.51
C GLY A 39 9.73 -0.79 -9.93
N GLY A 40 8.51 -1.25 -10.20
CA GLY A 40 8.08 -1.64 -11.53
C GLY A 40 8.13 -0.48 -12.52
N ALA A 41 7.75 0.73 -12.10
CA ALA A 41 7.87 1.92 -12.96
C ALA A 41 9.33 2.26 -13.28
N VAL A 42 10.24 2.16 -12.32
CA VAL A 42 11.68 2.36 -12.54
C VAL A 42 12.24 1.33 -13.52
N ILE A 43 11.89 0.05 -13.37
CA ILE A 43 12.30 -1.02 -14.30
C ILE A 43 11.81 -0.74 -15.72
N ASP A 44 10.56 -0.33 -15.88
CA ASP A 44 10.01 0.00 -17.21
C ASP A 44 10.76 1.17 -17.87
N LEU A 45 11.15 2.19 -17.10
CA LEU A 45 11.97 3.29 -17.62
C LEU A 45 13.36 2.81 -18.06
N ILE A 46 13.99 1.91 -17.30
CA ILE A 46 15.28 1.30 -17.66
C ILE A 46 15.15 0.53 -18.97
N LEU A 47 14.14 -0.33 -19.08
CA LEU A 47 13.91 -1.15 -20.28
C LEU A 47 13.62 -0.28 -21.51
N ALA A 48 12.96 0.86 -21.32
CA ALA A 48 12.70 1.83 -22.38
C ALA A 48 13.89 2.74 -22.71
N GLY A 49 15.02 2.65 -21.98
CA GLY A 49 16.18 3.54 -22.14
C GLY A 49 15.86 5.00 -21.79
N MET A 50 14.84 5.24 -20.96
CA MET A 50 14.40 6.58 -20.58
C MET A 50 15.08 7.03 -19.28
N VAL A 51 15.26 8.35 -19.15
CA VAL A 51 15.83 8.95 -17.94
C VAL A 51 14.94 8.61 -16.73
N ILE A 52 15.55 8.10 -15.67
CA ILE A 52 14.86 7.89 -14.40
C ILE A 52 14.84 9.22 -13.65
N ASN A 53 13.69 9.88 -13.63
CA ASN A 53 13.46 11.08 -12.84
C ASN A 53 12.04 11.05 -12.25
N ARG A 54 11.79 11.94 -11.27
CA ARG A 54 10.51 12.02 -10.57
C ARG A 54 9.31 12.12 -11.51
N ASN A 55 9.40 12.96 -12.54
CA ASN A 55 8.30 13.21 -13.47
C ASN A 55 8.00 11.97 -14.32
N ASN A 56 9.04 11.34 -14.88
CA ASN A 56 8.88 10.15 -15.71
C ASN A 56 8.28 8.98 -14.92
N ILE A 57 8.68 8.80 -13.66
CA ILE A 57 8.08 7.77 -12.78
C ILE A 57 6.60 8.08 -12.54
N MET A 58 6.28 9.33 -12.20
CA MET A 58 4.89 9.74 -11.95
C MET A 58 4.00 9.57 -13.19
N GLU A 59 4.48 9.98 -14.36
CA GLU A 59 3.75 9.85 -15.63
C GLU A 59 3.47 8.38 -15.97
N LEU A 60 4.45 7.50 -15.77
CA LEU A 60 4.29 6.08 -16.05
C LEU A 60 3.30 5.41 -15.07
N LEU A 61 3.34 5.77 -13.79
CA LEU A 61 2.36 5.33 -12.80
C LEU A 61 0.94 5.79 -13.15
N ASP A 62 0.77 7.05 -13.56
CA ASP A 62 -0.53 7.56 -14.00
C ASP A 62 -1.00 6.93 -15.31
N ALA A 63 -0.10 6.62 -16.25
CA ALA A 63 -0.41 5.89 -17.47
C ALA A 63 -0.92 4.48 -17.15
N LYS A 64 -0.19 3.73 -16.31
CA LYS A 64 -0.62 2.40 -15.82
C LYS A 64 -1.99 2.47 -15.16
N ARG A 65 -2.24 3.48 -14.32
CA ARG A 65 -3.52 3.66 -13.59
C ARG A 65 -4.72 3.82 -14.53
N ARG A 66 -4.52 4.39 -15.71
CA ARG A 66 -5.59 4.55 -16.73
C ARG A 66 -5.91 3.25 -17.45
N ILE A 67 -4.93 2.35 -17.57
CA ILE A 67 -5.06 1.10 -18.33
C ILE A 67 -5.64 -0.02 -17.46
N VAL A 68 -5.24 -0.12 -16.19
CA VAL A 68 -5.70 -1.21 -15.32
C VAL A 68 -7.21 -1.11 -15.06
N GLY A 69 -7.91 -2.23 -15.06
CA GLY A 69 -9.35 -2.29 -14.77
C GLY A 69 -9.68 -2.30 -13.27
N ASN A 70 -8.77 -2.80 -12.44
CA ASN A 70 -9.00 -3.07 -11.02
C ASN A 70 -8.91 -1.77 -10.18
N ALA A 71 -10.01 -1.44 -9.47
CA ALA A 71 -10.09 -0.24 -8.65
C ALA A 71 -9.09 -0.20 -7.48
N VAL A 72 -8.79 -1.36 -6.86
CA VAL A 72 -7.80 -1.47 -5.78
C VAL A 72 -6.40 -1.19 -6.32
N HIS A 73 -6.07 -1.79 -7.47
CA HIS A 73 -4.79 -1.53 -8.15
C HIS A 73 -4.63 -0.06 -8.56
N LYS A 74 -5.71 0.57 -9.04
CA LYS A 74 -5.73 2.02 -9.29
C LYS A 74 -5.43 2.85 -8.05
N GLY A 75 -5.87 2.39 -6.88
CA GLY A 75 -5.55 2.99 -5.59
C GLY A 75 -4.05 2.97 -5.33
N PHE A 76 -3.42 1.79 -5.39
CA PHE A 76 -1.97 1.66 -5.18
C PHE A 76 -1.14 2.47 -6.18
N LEU A 77 -1.51 2.49 -7.46
CA LEU A 77 -0.83 3.31 -8.48
C LEU A 77 -0.93 4.82 -8.17
N ARG A 78 -2.09 5.27 -7.70
CA ARG A 78 -2.27 6.67 -7.26
C ARG A 78 -1.40 6.98 -6.05
N ASP A 79 -1.39 6.08 -5.06
CA ASP A 79 -0.64 6.27 -3.82
C ASP A 79 0.88 6.26 -4.07
N ALA A 80 1.35 5.38 -4.95
CA ALA A 80 2.72 5.38 -5.46
C ALA A 80 3.09 6.71 -6.13
N ALA A 81 2.25 7.24 -7.01
CA ALA A 81 2.50 8.52 -7.66
C ALA A 81 2.55 9.68 -6.64
N ILE A 82 1.70 9.63 -5.60
CA ILE A 82 1.71 10.61 -4.49
C ILE A 82 3.00 10.49 -3.66
N ALA A 83 3.45 9.26 -3.35
CA ALA A 83 4.68 9.02 -2.61
C ALA A 83 5.89 9.60 -3.34
N VAL A 84 6.03 9.29 -4.64
CA VAL A 84 7.10 9.84 -5.50
C VAL A 84 7.04 11.37 -5.58
N ARG A 85 5.85 11.95 -5.70
CA ARG A 85 5.66 13.41 -5.73
C ARG A 85 6.14 14.09 -4.45
N LYS A 86 5.83 13.48 -3.30
CA LYS A 86 6.15 14.03 -1.97
C LYS A 86 7.57 13.68 -1.50
N GLY A 87 8.20 12.67 -2.08
CA GLY A 87 9.50 12.16 -1.63
C GLY A 87 9.44 11.50 -0.25
N MET A 88 8.34 10.80 0.04
CA MET A 88 8.13 10.05 1.29
C MET A 88 8.64 8.63 1.18
#